data_AF-A0A8T6LX91-F1
#
_entry.id   AF-A0A8T6LX91-F1
#
_cell.length_a   1.000
_cell.length_b   1.000
_cell.length_c   1.000
_cell.angle_alpha   90.00
_cell.angle_beta   90.00
_cell.angle_gamma   90.00
#
_symmetry.space_group_name_H-M   'P 1'
#
loop_
_entity.id
_entity.type
_entity.pdbx_description
1 polymer ?
#
loop_
_entity_poly.entity_id
_entity_poly.type
_entity_poly.pdbx_seq_one_letter_code
_entity_poly.pdbx_strand_id
1 'polypeptide(L)'
;MQSLPPPTPPAAVNVAPAPASPYQPAAGFQQSAMSYSFHRWLMLGVILILASVVFVEVVGMFGEPSVVDYDMESEGVFDKIAEDTEAHTDLNRVIGSFGSIFQALGLGLIGYALLRESHDDKHEHSALRVTAIIVGALVLVNIASRSITIF
;
A
#
# COMPACT_ATOMS: atom_id res chain seq x y z
N MET A 1 58.51 37.00 43.07
CA MET A 1 57.17 36.46 43.43
C MET A 1 56.81 35.42 42.38
N GLN A 2 56.69 34.15 42.76
CA GLN A 2 56.42 33.00 41.89
C GLN A 2 54.97 33.05 41.35
N SER A 3 54.79 32.82 40.05
CA SER A 3 53.47 32.70 39.43
C SER A 3 52.80 31.38 39.81
N LEU A 4 51.53 31.43 40.19
CA LEU A 4 50.71 30.26 40.54
C LEU A 4 50.59 29.28 39.35
N PRO A 5 50.56 27.96 39.60
CA PRO A 5 50.39 26.96 38.55
C PRO A 5 48.98 27.03 37.94
N PRO A 6 48.82 26.68 36.65
CA PRO A 6 47.52 26.71 35.97
C PRO A 6 46.57 25.65 36.56
N PRO A 7 45.25 25.93 36.61
CA PRO A 7 44.27 25.00 37.15
C PRO A 7 44.17 23.76 36.27
N THR A 8 44.25 22.59 36.90
CA THR A 8 44.03 21.29 36.25
C THR A 8 42.60 21.20 35.69
N PRO A 9 42.41 20.69 34.46
CA PRO A 9 41.07 20.50 33.90
C PRO A 9 40.26 19.52 34.76
N PRO A 10 38.93 19.71 34.87
CA PRO A 10 38.08 18.81 35.64
C PRO A 10 38.17 17.39 35.08
N ALA A 11 38.43 16.42 35.97
CA ALA A 11 38.41 15.02 35.62
C ALA A 11 37.03 14.66 35.05
N ALA A 12 37.00 14.01 33.88
CA ALA A 12 35.79 13.48 33.31
C ALA A 12 35.18 12.48 34.30
N VAL A 13 34.08 12.87 34.93
CA VAL A 13 33.29 11.97 35.76
C VAL A 13 32.72 10.92 34.82
N ASN A 14 33.24 9.70 34.91
CA ASN A 14 32.63 8.55 34.25
C ASN A 14 31.33 8.24 35.01
N VAL A 15 30.24 8.88 34.58
CA VAL A 15 28.91 8.65 35.14
C VAL A 15 28.51 7.24 34.73
N ALA A 16 28.61 6.28 35.67
CA ALA A 16 28.06 4.95 35.46
C ALA A 16 26.57 5.07 35.09
N PRO A 17 26.08 4.32 34.09
CA PRO A 17 24.69 4.43 33.66
C PRO A 17 23.77 4.15 34.85
N ALA A 18 22.85 5.08 35.10
CA ALA A 18 21.88 4.96 36.18
C ALA A 18 21.07 3.67 36.03
N PRO A 19 20.78 2.94 37.12
CA PRO A 19 19.96 1.73 37.07
C PRO A 19 18.59 2.05 36.48
N ALA A 20 18.18 1.28 35.48
CA ALA A 20 16.91 1.48 34.77
C ALA A 20 15.74 1.48 35.77
N SER A 21 14.95 2.56 35.77
CA SER A 21 13.79 2.68 36.64
C SER A 21 12.73 1.62 36.28
N PRO A 22 12.13 0.91 37.26
CA PRO A 22 11.05 -0.07 37.02
C PRO A 22 9.80 0.50 36.32
N TYR A 23 9.63 1.83 36.33
CA TYR A 23 8.54 2.52 35.64
C TYR A 23 8.94 3.09 34.27
N GLN A 24 10.22 2.99 33.90
CA GLN A 24 10.62 3.29 32.54
C GLN A 24 10.29 2.09 31.65
N PRO A 25 9.56 2.31 30.54
CA PRO A 25 9.38 1.25 29.56
C PRO A 25 10.77 0.74 29.14
N ALA A 26 10.92 -0.59 29.05
CA ALA A 26 12.18 -1.23 28.72
C ALA A 26 12.79 -0.55 27.48
N ALA A 27 14.10 -0.25 27.52
CA ALA A 27 14.80 0.32 26.38
C ALA A 27 14.65 -0.63 25.18
N GLY A 28 13.82 -0.24 24.20
CA GLY A 28 13.39 -1.07 23.07
C GLY A 28 11.87 -1.30 22.96
N PHE A 29 11.07 -1.03 23.99
CA PHE A 29 9.60 -1.16 23.92
C PHE A 29 8.94 -0.04 23.11
N GLN A 30 9.58 1.14 23.05
CA GLN A 30 9.28 2.21 22.08
C GLN A 30 9.61 1.81 20.63
N GLN A 31 10.35 0.71 20.46
CA GLN A 31 10.83 0.15 19.20
C GLN A 31 10.11 -1.17 18.84
N SER A 32 8.89 -1.39 19.37
CA SER A 32 8.03 -2.47 18.89
C SER A 32 7.81 -2.32 17.38
N ALA A 33 8.61 -3.08 16.64
CA ALA A 33 8.88 -2.98 15.21
C ALA A 33 7.75 -3.53 14.32
N MET A 34 6.50 -3.45 14.81
CA MET A 34 5.32 -3.92 14.10
C MET A 34 4.48 -2.81 13.44
N SER A 35 4.63 -1.53 13.80
CA SER A 35 3.59 -0.52 13.50
C SER A 35 3.95 0.70 12.64
N TYR A 36 5.22 0.93 12.23
CA TYR A 36 5.60 2.24 11.65
C TYR A 36 6.71 2.16 10.56
N SER A 37 6.47 1.52 9.41
CA SER A 37 7.43 1.59 8.28
C SER A 37 6.73 1.88 6.96
N PHE A 38 7.09 3.01 6.32
CA PHE A 38 6.61 3.45 5.01
C PHE A 38 6.69 2.35 3.96
N HIS A 39 7.83 1.67 3.91
CA HIS A 39 8.10 0.56 3.00
C HIS A 39 7.05 -0.55 3.08
N ARG A 40 6.53 -0.86 4.28
CA ARG A 40 5.51 -1.92 4.43
C ARG A 40 4.17 -1.52 3.82
N TRP A 41 3.73 -0.28 4.03
CA TRP A 41 2.49 0.23 3.43
C TRP A 41 2.59 0.36 1.92
N LEU A 42 3.75 0.82 1.43
CA LEU A 42 4.06 0.86 0.00
C LEU A 42 4.02 -0.55 -0.61
N MET A 43 4.72 -1.51 -0.03
CA MET A 43 4.71 -2.91 -0.49
C MET A 43 3.31 -3.50 -0.50
N LEU A 44 2.52 -3.28 0.56
CA LEU A 44 1.17 -3.83 0.66
C LEU A 44 0.27 -3.26 -0.44
N GLY A 45 0.38 -1.95 -0.73
CA GLY A 45 -0.32 -1.33 -1.84
C GLY A 45 0.09 -1.89 -3.20
N VAL A 46 1.39 -2.08 -3.45
CA VAL A 46 1.90 -2.69 -4.70
C VAL A 46 1.44 -4.14 -4.85
N ILE A 47 1.51 -4.94 -3.78
CA ILE A 47 1.06 -6.34 -3.78
C ILE A 47 -0.43 -6.42 -4.10
N LEU A 48 -1.27 -5.52 -3.56
CA LEU A 48 -2.70 -5.49 -3.89
C LEU A 48 -2.96 -5.17 -5.36
N ILE A 49 -2.19 -4.26 -5.96
CA ILE A 49 -2.31 -3.95 -7.39
C ILE A 49 -1.92 -5.18 -8.22
N LEU A 50 -0.81 -5.84 -7.90
CA LEU A 50 -0.38 -7.05 -8.61
C LEU A 50 -1.37 -8.20 -8.45
N ALA A 51 -1.83 -8.44 -7.22
CA ALA A 51 -2.84 -9.44 -6.91
C ALA A 51 -4.14 -9.17 -7.67
N SER A 52 -4.55 -7.90 -7.79
CA SER A 52 -5.71 -7.52 -8.59
C SER A 52 -5.56 -7.90 -10.05
N VAL A 53 -4.40 -7.62 -10.67
CA VAL A 53 -4.17 -7.92 -12.09
C VAL A 53 -4.22 -9.43 -12.29
N VAL A 54 -3.48 -10.18 -11.47
CA VAL A 54 -3.47 -11.65 -11.54
C VAL A 54 -4.87 -12.23 -11.32
N PHE A 55 -5.64 -11.68 -10.39
CA PHE A 55 -6.99 -12.16 -10.10
C PHE A 55 -7.94 -12.02 -11.31
N VAL A 56 -7.92 -10.86 -12.00
CA VAL A 56 -8.74 -10.64 -13.19
C VAL A 56 -8.30 -11.55 -14.34
N GLU A 57 -6.99 -11.67 -14.58
CA GLU A 57 -6.43 -12.54 -15.63
C GLU A 57 -6.76 -14.01 -15.40
N VAL A 58 -6.72 -14.48 -14.15
CA VAL A 58 -7.03 -15.87 -13.81
C VAL A 58 -8.46 -16.24 -14.18
N VAL A 59 -9.42 -15.33 -13.99
CA VAL A 59 -10.80 -15.56 -14.42
C VAL A 59 -10.92 -15.46 -15.95
N GLY A 60 -10.20 -14.52 -16.58
CA GLY A 60 -10.18 -14.37 -18.03
C GLY A 60 -9.69 -15.61 -18.79
N MET A 61 -8.87 -16.47 -18.15
CA MET A 61 -8.37 -17.70 -18.77
C MET A 61 -9.45 -18.71 -19.16
N PHE A 62 -10.65 -18.64 -18.58
CA PHE A 62 -11.74 -19.59 -18.89
C PHE A 62 -12.38 -19.37 -20.27
N GLY A 63 -12.14 -18.23 -20.92
CA GLY A 63 -12.62 -17.94 -22.27
C GLY A 63 -14.15 -17.81 -22.38
N GLU A 64 -14.61 -17.26 -23.51
CA GLU A 64 -16.03 -17.15 -23.81
C GLU A 64 -16.62 -18.52 -24.19
N PRO A 65 -17.93 -18.75 -23.95
CA PRO A 65 -18.63 -19.95 -24.40
C PRO A 65 -18.47 -20.15 -25.92
N SER A 66 -18.10 -21.35 -26.35
CA SER A 66 -17.90 -21.67 -27.77
C SER A 66 -19.07 -22.43 -28.34
N VAL A 67 -19.50 -22.07 -29.56
CA VAL A 67 -20.58 -22.78 -30.29
C VAL A 67 -20.28 -24.27 -30.53
N VAL A 68 -19.01 -24.68 -30.47
CA VAL A 68 -18.58 -26.07 -30.67
C VAL A 68 -18.85 -26.94 -29.44
N ASP A 69 -19.09 -26.31 -28.27
CA ASP A 69 -19.37 -27.01 -27.01
C ASP A 69 -20.85 -27.43 -26.91
N TYR A 70 -21.68 -27.03 -27.88
CA TYR A 70 -23.12 -27.24 -27.87
C TYR A 70 -23.57 -28.18 -28.99
N ASP A 71 -24.59 -28.98 -28.70
CA ASP A 71 -25.26 -29.79 -29.72
C ASP A 71 -26.22 -28.92 -30.53
N MET A 72 -25.76 -28.49 -31.71
CA MET A 72 -26.50 -27.61 -32.62
C MET A 72 -27.82 -28.21 -33.14
N GLU A 73 -28.03 -29.51 -32.98
CA GLU A 73 -29.26 -30.20 -33.39
C GLU A 73 -30.31 -30.26 -32.27
N SER A 74 -29.93 -29.85 -31.05
CA SER A 74 -30.84 -29.84 -29.89
C SER A 74 -31.80 -28.64 -29.89
N GLU A 75 -33.05 -28.87 -29.50
CA GLU A 75 -34.03 -27.78 -29.33
C GLU A 75 -33.60 -26.84 -28.21
N GLY A 76 -33.69 -25.52 -28.46
CA GLY A 76 -33.37 -24.49 -27.47
C GLY A 76 -31.87 -24.21 -27.29
N VAL A 77 -30.98 -24.75 -28.13
CA VAL A 77 -29.54 -24.54 -27.96
C VAL A 77 -29.13 -23.07 -28.09
N PHE A 78 -29.80 -22.30 -28.97
CA PHE A 78 -29.51 -20.88 -29.15
C PHE A 78 -29.83 -20.06 -27.90
N ASP A 79 -30.92 -20.39 -27.21
CA ASP A 79 -31.29 -19.74 -25.95
C ASP A 79 -30.25 -20.07 -24.87
N LYS A 80 -29.75 -21.31 -24.86
CA LYS A 80 -28.71 -21.74 -23.92
C LYS A 80 -27.36 -21.07 -24.16
N ILE A 81 -26.94 -20.94 -25.42
CA ILE A 81 -25.72 -20.21 -25.79
C ILE A 81 -25.85 -18.73 -25.39
N ALA A 82 -27.02 -18.13 -25.61
CA ALA A 82 -27.27 -16.74 -25.21
C ALA A 82 -27.21 -16.55 -23.68
N GLU A 83 -27.84 -17.46 -22.92
CA GLU A 83 -27.81 -17.46 -21.45
C GLU A 83 -26.38 -17.61 -20.91
N ASP A 84 -25.62 -18.57 -21.42
CA ASP A 84 -24.23 -18.81 -20.99
C ASP A 84 -23.32 -17.62 -21.36
N THR A 85 -23.57 -16.96 -22.50
CA THR A 85 -22.82 -15.76 -22.93
C THR A 85 -23.12 -14.56 -22.01
N GLU A 86 -24.38 -14.38 -21.63
CA GLU A 86 -24.78 -13.33 -20.68
C GLU A 86 -24.17 -13.60 -19.30
N ALA A 87 -24.24 -14.84 -18.81
CA ALA A 87 -23.63 -15.24 -17.54
C ALA A 87 -22.10 -15.04 -17.54
N HIS A 88 -21.42 -15.38 -18.64
CA HIS A 88 -19.98 -15.12 -18.80
C HIS A 88 -19.67 -13.62 -18.74
N THR A 89 -20.47 -12.80 -19.44
CA THR A 89 -20.32 -11.34 -19.46
C THR A 89 -20.54 -10.73 -18.08
N ASP A 90 -21.57 -11.19 -17.35
CA ASP A 90 -21.85 -10.71 -16.00
C ASP A 90 -20.74 -11.10 -15.01
N LEU A 91 -20.24 -12.34 -15.09
CA LEU A 91 -19.10 -12.77 -14.29
C LEU A 91 -17.88 -11.88 -14.55
N ASN A 92 -17.55 -11.62 -15.81
CA ASN A 92 -16.43 -10.76 -16.18
C ASN A 92 -16.62 -9.33 -15.64
N ARG A 93 -17.85 -8.80 -15.68
CA ARG A 93 -18.20 -7.51 -15.10
C ARG A 93 -18.00 -7.47 -13.59
N VAL A 94 -18.46 -8.50 -12.87
CA VAL A 94 -18.30 -8.61 -11.40
C VAL A 94 -16.81 -8.69 -11.04
N ILE A 95 -16.05 -9.53 -11.73
CA ILE A 95 -14.63 -9.73 -11.45
C ILE A 95 -13.80 -8.48 -11.81
N GLY A 96 -14.10 -7.84 -12.95
CA GLY A 96 -13.50 -6.56 -13.30
C GLY A 96 -13.80 -5.48 -12.24
N SER A 97 -15.01 -5.48 -11.67
CA SER A 97 -15.38 -4.58 -10.58
C SER A 97 -14.54 -4.85 -9.32
N PHE A 98 -14.39 -6.11 -8.90
CA PHE A 98 -13.48 -6.46 -7.79
C PHE A 98 -12.03 -6.08 -8.06
N GLY A 99 -11.54 -6.27 -9.29
CA GLY A 99 -10.21 -5.82 -9.70
C GLY A 99 -10.05 -4.31 -9.53
N SER A 100 -11.01 -3.52 -10.00
CA SER A 100 -10.97 -2.07 -9.83
C SER A 100 -10.98 -1.63 -8.35
N ILE A 101 -11.70 -2.34 -7.49
CA ILE A 101 -11.72 -2.10 -6.03
C ILE A 101 -10.33 -2.39 -5.44
N PHE A 102 -9.71 -3.52 -5.77
CA PHE A 102 -8.37 -3.85 -5.26
C PHE A 102 -7.31 -2.87 -5.76
N GLN A 103 -7.40 -2.41 -7.01
CA GLN A 103 -6.54 -1.36 -7.53
C GLN A 103 -6.74 -0.03 -6.79
N ALA A 104 -7.99 0.37 -6.52
CA ALA A 104 -8.28 1.59 -5.76
C ALA A 104 -7.75 1.51 -4.33
N LEU A 105 -7.90 0.36 -3.65
CA LEU A 105 -7.33 0.12 -2.32
C LEU A 105 -5.80 0.14 -2.36
N GLY A 106 -5.18 -0.51 -3.35
CA GLY A 106 -3.73 -0.53 -3.52
C GLY A 106 -3.14 0.86 -3.74
N LEU A 107 -3.74 1.64 -4.64
CA LEU A 107 -3.37 3.04 -4.87
C LEU A 107 -3.63 3.92 -3.65
N GLY A 108 -4.73 3.70 -2.94
CA GLY A 108 -5.05 4.40 -1.69
C GLY A 108 -4.00 4.16 -0.60
N LEU A 109 -3.50 2.93 -0.47
CA LEU A 109 -2.44 2.58 0.46
C LEU A 109 -1.08 3.17 0.06
N ILE A 110 -0.78 3.25 -1.24
CA ILE A 110 0.41 3.94 -1.74
C ILE A 110 0.32 5.44 -1.45
N GLY A 111 -0.82 6.07 -1.75
CA GLY A 111 -1.07 7.48 -1.44
C GLY A 111 -0.97 7.77 0.06
N TYR A 112 -1.56 6.90 0.90
CA TYR A 112 -1.45 6.97 2.35
C TYR A 112 0.00 6.85 2.82
N ALA A 113 0.77 5.90 2.28
CA ALA A 113 2.17 5.72 2.62
C ALA A 113 2.99 6.99 2.31
N LEU A 114 2.79 7.57 1.12
CA LEU A 114 3.49 8.78 0.68
C LEU A 114 3.16 10.00 1.55
N LEU A 115 1.87 10.24 1.83
CA LEU A 115 1.45 11.33 2.70
C LEU A 115 1.97 11.15 4.14
N ARG A 116 1.97 9.91 4.63
CA ARG A 116 2.48 9.59 5.96
C ARG A 116 4.00 9.83 6.05
N GLU A 117 4.77 9.37 5.08
CA GLU A 117 6.22 9.57 5.05
C GLU A 117 6.58 11.05 4.99
N SER A 118 5.80 11.85 4.25
CA SER A 118 6.03 13.29 4.17
C SER A 118 5.88 14.04 5.50
N HIS A 119 5.16 13.45 6.47
CA HIS A 119 4.92 14.03 7.79
C HIS A 119 5.85 13.45 8.87
N ASP A 120 6.69 12.44 8.56
CA ASP A 120 7.69 11.96 9.51
C ASP A 120 8.83 12.97 9.61
N ASP A 121 9.10 13.47 10.83
CA ASP A 121 10.02 14.58 11.06
C ASP A 121 11.50 14.16 11.06
N LYS A 122 11.80 12.86 10.86
CA LYS A 122 13.16 12.34 10.88
C LYS A 122 13.94 12.70 9.61
N HIS A 123 14.84 13.67 9.73
CA HIS A 123 16.07 13.87 8.93
C HIS A 123 15.99 13.91 7.39
N GLU A 124 14.81 13.86 6.79
CA GLU A 124 14.67 13.96 5.34
C GLU A 124 14.76 15.42 4.84
N HIS A 125 15.39 15.61 3.68
CA HIS A 125 15.41 16.90 3.00
C HIS A 125 13.98 17.36 2.68
N SER A 126 13.66 18.62 3.00
CA SER A 126 12.32 19.21 2.79
C SER A 126 11.79 19.01 1.35
N ALA A 127 12.67 18.94 0.36
CA ALA A 127 12.31 18.66 -1.04
C ALA A 127 11.67 17.28 -1.24
N LEU A 128 12.14 16.25 -0.51
CA LEU A 128 11.60 14.89 -0.62
C LEU A 128 10.19 14.82 -0.01
N ARG A 129 9.97 15.50 1.13
CA ARG A 129 8.65 15.63 1.75
C ARG A 129 7.64 16.29 0.82
N VAL A 130 7.99 17.44 0.23
CA VAL A 130 7.10 18.16 -0.70
C VAL A 130 6.77 17.30 -1.92
N THR A 131 7.77 16.58 -2.46
CA THR A 131 7.56 15.65 -3.58
C THR A 131 6.61 14.52 -3.20
N ALA A 132 6.79 13.92 -2.02
CA ALA A 132 5.92 12.87 -1.52
C ALA A 132 4.46 13.34 -1.33
N ILE A 133 4.25 14.58 -0.85
CA ILE A 133 2.92 15.19 -0.75
C ILE A 133 2.28 15.33 -2.13
N ILE A 134 3.01 15.91 -3.09
CA ILE A 134 2.50 16.14 -4.44
C ILE A 134 2.14 14.80 -5.10
N VAL A 135 3.03 13.81 -5.03
CA VAL A 135 2.78 12.49 -5.62
C VAL A 135 1.62 11.79 -4.92
N GLY A 136 1.57 11.82 -3.58
CA GLY A 136 0.45 11.25 -2.82
C GLY A 136 -0.90 11.89 -3.18
N ALA A 137 -0.94 13.22 -3.29
CA ALA A 137 -2.12 13.96 -3.71
C ALA A 137 -2.53 13.61 -5.14
N LEU A 138 -1.58 13.54 -6.08
CA LEU A 138 -1.84 13.15 -7.47
C LEU A 138 -2.43 11.74 -7.57
N VAL A 139 -1.94 10.79 -6.76
CA VAL A 139 -2.49 9.42 -6.70
C VAL A 139 -3.95 9.45 -6.22
N LEU A 140 -4.25 10.19 -5.15
CA LEU A 140 -5.61 10.31 -4.64
C LEU A 140 -6.56 11.00 -5.64
N VAL A 141 -6.08 12.06 -6.31
CA VAL A 141 -6.82 12.74 -7.37
C VAL A 141 -7.05 11.80 -8.56
N ASN A 142 -6.08 10.94 -8.91
CA ASN A 142 -6.26 9.95 -9.96
C ASN A 142 -7.37 8.95 -9.63
N ILE A 143 -7.42 8.47 -8.38
CA ILE A 143 -8.50 7.59 -7.90
C ILE A 143 -9.85 8.32 -7.98
N ALA A 144 -9.94 9.52 -7.41
CA ALA A 144 -11.17 10.32 -7.43
C ALA A 144 -11.64 10.63 -8.85
N SER A 145 -10.73 10.98 -9.76
CA SER A 145 -11.05 11.24 -11.17
C SER A 145 -11.60 10.01 -11.87
N ARG A 146 -11.01 8.83 -11.63
CA ARG A 146 -11.51 7.57 -12.20
C ARG A 146 -12.91 7.23 -11.68
N SER A 147 -13.21 7.55 -10.43
CA SER A 147 -14.53 7.33 -9.83
C SER A 147 -15.59 8.37 -10.21
N ILE A 148 -15.20 9.59 -10.61
CA ILE A 148 -16.12 10.68 -10.98
C ILE A 148 -16.46 10.68 -12.47
N THR A 149 -15.70 9.96 -13.30
CA THR A 149 -15.99 9.82 -14.74
C THR A 149 -17.14 8.81 -14.95
N ILE A 150 -18.34 9.16 -14.49
CA ILE A 150 -19.59 8.40 -14.67
C ILE A 150 -20.63 9.26 -15.43
N PHE A 151 -20.18 10.13 -16.33
CA PHE A 151 -21.02 10.85 -17.28
C PHE A 151 -20.44 10.77 -18.68
#